data_AF-A0A5D4T2P3-F1
#
_entry.id   AF-A0A5D4T2P3-F1
#
_cell.length_a   1.000
_cell.length_b   1.000
_cell.length_c   1.000
_cell.angle_alpha   90.00
_cell.angle_beta   90.00
_cell.angle_gamma   90.00
#
_symmetry.space_group_name_H-M   'P 1'
#
loop_
_entity.id
_entity.type
_entity.pdbx_description
1 polymer ?
#
loop_
_entity_poly.entity_id
_entity_poly.type
_entity_poly.pdbx_seq_one_letter_code
_entity_poly.pdbx_strand_id
1 'polypeptide(L)'
;MTDYLIPLITVASTFGAAFAGQFFAHKYARQREKEKHLKESLQNLYSPLVYRILDYLNEECEKSLRTINPYLGEVEVDVPHIPEENTNEMFRSILTFIGENLTYADQNLMMKYEIANKFGEFNYGQDKSSLVSTISSFGIRIELCSAFVSEYLLINKELKTLSKRVRDEIESLYFFSLVVKILIELRVHTLAIDYSLRHKDTIIAGFKIKKGLLNEAETICKRSDNIIDNLEDYSRLESEELEADALHLILELVDCMEMFEPEIAKLWLLQLNEHRDKEEQQTKDIIKKFAEYNN
;
A
#
# COMPACT_ATOMS: atom_id res chain seq x y z
N MET A 1 40.62 50.02 29.50
CA MET A 1 39.61 48.94 29.55
C MET A 1 39.12 48.52 28.15
N THR A 2 39.36 49.32 27.11
CA THR A 2 39.01 49.06 25.69
C THR A 2 39.95 48.12 24.95
N ASP A 3 41.22 47.98 25.38
CA ASP A 3 42.25 47.25 24.61
C ASP A 3 42.07 45.73 24.55
N TYR A 4 41.28 45.15 25.47
CA TYR A 4 40.95 43.72 25.48
C TYR A 4 39.65 43.38 24.75
N LEU A 5 38.84 44.39 24.40
CA LEU A 5 37.54 44.20 23.76
C LEU A 5 37.67 43.81 22.29
N ILE A 6 38.60 44.45 21.56
CA ILE A 6 38.85 44.18 20.14
C ILE A 6 39.39 42.75 19.92
N PRO A 7 40.39 42.25 20.68
CA PRO A 7 40.81 40.87 20.60
C PRO A 7 39.68 39.88 20.94
N LEU A 8 38.89 40.16 21.97
CA LEU A 8 37.79 39.28 22.39
C LEU A 8 36.69 39.18 21.31
N ILE A 9 36.29 40.30 20.71
CA ILE A 9 35.32 40.32 19.60
C ILE A 9 35.89 39.59 18.39
N THR A 10 37.17 39.79 18.07
CA THR A 10 37.84 39.12 16.95
C THR A 10 37.85 37.61 17.16
N VAL A 11 38.24 37.14 18.35
CA VAL A 11 38.24 35.72 18.72
C VAL A 11 36.83 35.13 18.69
N ALA A 12 35.84 35.82 19.27
CA ALA A 12 34.45 35.35 19.26
C ALA A 12 33.89 35.27 17.82
N SER A 13 34.22 36.24 16.97
CA SER A 13 33.78 36.27 15.58
C SER A 13 34.42 35.17 14.73
N THR A 14 35.71 34.87 14.93
CA THR A 14 36.41 33.80 14.19
C THR A 14 35.95 32.43 14.64
N PHE A 15 35.75 32.19 15.94
CA PHE A 15 35.17 30.94 16.42
C PHE A 15 33.71 30.75 15.99
N GLY A 16 32.90 31.81 16.03
CA GLY A 16 31.52 31.77 15.54
C GLY A 16 31.44 31.45 14.04
N ALA A 17 32.29 32.08 13.23
CA ALA A 17 32.39 31.80 11.79
C ALA A 17 32.89 30.38 11.51
N ALA A 18 33.88 29.89 12.27
CA ALA A 18 34.39 28.53 12.13
C ALA A 18 33.32 27.47 12.50
N PHE A 19 32.59 27.68 13.59
CA PHE A 19 31.50 26.78 14.00
C PHE A 19 30.37 26.76 12.96
N ALA A 20 29.93 27.94 12.50
CA ALA A 20 28.94 28.04 11.44
C ALA A 20 29.43 27.34 10.16
N GLY A 21 30.69 27.57 9.76
CA GLY A 21 31.32 26.94 8.60
C GLY A 21 31.33 25.41 8.70
N GLN A 22 31.74 24.86 9.85
CA GLN A 22 31.74 23.41 10.09
C GLN A 22 30.32 22.83 10.10
N PHE A 23 29.38 23.51 10.76
CA PHE A 23 27.98 23.09 10.81
C PHE A 23 27.35 23.05 9.41
N PHE A 24 27.52 24.11 8.61
CA PHE A 24 27.02 24.16 7.24
C PHE A 24 27.74 23.14 6.36
N ALA A 25 29.06 23.00 6.45
CA ALA A 25 29.81 22.01 5.68
C ALA A 25 29.31 20.59 5.94
N HIS A 26 29.11 20.22 7.21
CA HIS A 26 28.56 18.91 7.58
C HIS A 26 27.13 18.73 7.07
N LYS A 27 26.28 19.76 7.21
CA LYS A 27 24.89 19.74 6.71
C LYS A 27 24.84 19.51 5.19
N TYR A 28 25.65 20.24 4.43
CA TYR A 28 25.72 20.10 2.98
C TYR A 28 26.34 18.77 2.53
N ALA A 29 27.38 18.28 3.22
CA ALA A 29 27.97 16.97 2.95
C ALA A 29 26.93 15.86 3.13
N ARG A 30 26.20 15.86 4.25
CA ARG A 30 25.13 14.90 4.52
C ARG A 30 24.00 14.98 3.50
N GLN A 31 23.61 16.18 3.07
CA GLN A 31 22.58 16.36 2.04
C GLN A 31 23.05 15.78 0.69
N ARG A 32 24.32 16.00 0.33
CA ARG A 32 24.90 15.46 -0.91
C ARG A 32 24.99 13.94 -0.88
N GLU A 33 25.36 13.35 0.25
CA GLU A 33 25.37 11.90 0.43
C GLU A 33 23.97 11.31 0.34
N LYS A 34 22.97 11.94 0.99
CA LYS A 34 21.57 11.52 0.88
C LYS A 34 21.09 11.56 -0.57
N GLU A 35 21.32 12.66 -1.27
CA GLU A 35 20.90 12.81 -2.68
C GLU A 35 21.61 11.79 -3.59
N LYS A 36 22.89 11.53 -3.35
CA LYS A 36 23.65 10.49 -4.07
C LYS A 36 23.02 9.11 -3.84
N HIS A 37 22.77 8.75 -2.59
CA HIS A 37 22.14 7.47 -2.25
C HIS A 37 20.77 7.33 -2.93
N LEU A 38 19.91 8.36 -2.86
CA LEU A 38 18.60 8.33 -3.52
C LEU A 38 18.70 8.15 -5.03
N LYS A 39 19.68 8.77 -5.68
CA LYS A 39 19.94 8.60 -7.12
C LYS A 39 20.38 7.18 -7.44
N GLU A 40 21.29 6.62 -6.64
CA GLU A 40 21.76 5.25 -6.79
C GLU A 40 20.63 4.24 -6.59
N SER A 41 19.81 4.40 -5.54
CA SER A 41 18.62 3.57 -5.33
C SER A 41 17.62 3.71 -6.47
N LEU A 42 17.35 4.94 -6.93
CA LEU A 42 16.44 5.19 -8.04
C LEU A 42 16.90 4.47 -9.32
N GLN A 43 18.19 4.54 -9.63
CA GLN A 43 18.76 3.98 -10.85
C GLN A 43 18.84 2.45 -10.82
N ASN A 44 19.25 1.87 -9.69
CA ASN A 44 19.60 0.45 -9.62
C ASN A 44 18.43 -0.44 -9.16
N LEU A 45 17.52 0.07 -8.33
CA LEU A 45 16.41 -0.70 -7.78
C LEU A 45 15.04 -0.21 -8.31
N TYR A 46 14.74 1.06 -8.11
CA TYR A 46 13.36 1.55 -8.25
C TYR A 46 12.92 1.74 -9.71
N SER A 47 13.73 2.39 -10.55
CA SER A 47 13.37 2.64 -11.96
C SER A 47 13.28 1.39 -12.83
N PRO A 48 14.20 0.42 -12.73
CA PRO A 48 14.13 -0.79 -13.55
C PRO A 48 12.93 -1.70 -13.22
N LEU A 49 12.39 -1.60 -11.99
CA LEU A 49 11.40 -2.54 -11.49
C LEU A 49 9.97 -1.96 -11.39
N VAL A 50 9.80 -0.64 -11.22
CA VAL A 50 8.47 -0.05 -10.98
C VAL A 50 7.44 -0.47 -12.02
N TYR A 51 7.76 -0.40 -13.32
CA TYR A 51 6.82 -0.77 -14.37
C TYR A 51 6.50 -2.27 -14.37
N ARG A 52 7.45 -3.14 -14.01
CA ARG A 52 7.17 -4.58 -13.86
C ARG A 52 6.17 -4.85 -12.73
N ILE A 53 6.25 -4.09 -11.63
CA ILE A 53 5.27 -4.16 -10.55
C ILE A 53 3.89 -3.69 -11.01
N LEU A 54 3.83 -2.59 -11.78
CA LEU A 54 2.56 -2.12 -12.35
C LEU A 54 1.96 -3.12 -13.33
N ASP A 55 2.79 -3.71 -14.20
CA ASP A 55 2.38 -4.74 -15.15
C ASP A 55 1.85 -5.97 -14.42
N TYR A 56 2.55 -6.42 -13.36
CA TYR A 56 2.06 -7.50 -12.49
C TYR A 56 0.68 -7.20 -11.89
N LEU A 57 0.47 -6.00 -11.33
CA LEU A 57 -0.82 -5.62 -10.76
C LEU A 57 -1.93 -5.58 -11.81
N ASN A 58 -1.62 -5.06 -13.01
CA ASN A 58 -2.57 -5.04 -14.12
C ASN A 58 -2.92 -6.45 -14.57
N GLU A 59 -1.94 -7.34 -14.70
CA GLU A 59 -2.17 -8.71 -15.17
C GLU A 59 -2.96 -9.54 -14.15
N GLU A 60 -2.76 -9.35 -12.83
CA GLU A 60 -3.63 -9.96 -11.82
C GLU A 60 -5.10 -9.52 -11.97
N CYS A 61 -5.33 -8.25 -12.30
CA CYS A 61 -6.67 -7.73 -12.56
C CYS A 61 -7.26 -8.32 -13.85
N GLU A 62 -6.49 -8.34 -14.95
CA GLU A 62 -6.90 -8.92 -16.23
C GLU A 62 -7.21 -10.42 -16.10
N LYS A 63 -6.38 -11.16 -15.36
CA LYS A 63 -6.59 -12.56 -15.04
C LYS A 63 -7.89 -12.76 -14.27
N SER A 64 -8.20 -11.88 -13.31
CA SER A 64 -9.46 -11.97 -12.54
C SER A 64 -10.71 -11.83 -13.40
N LEU A 65 -10.66 -11.02 -14.47
CA LEU A 65 -11.77 -10.84 -15.42
C LEU A 65 -12.01 -12.07 -16.30
N ARG A 66 -10.97 -12.86 -16.55
CA ARG A 66 -10.99 -14.04 -17.43
C ARG A 66 -11.17 -15.35 -16.65
N THR A 67 -10.81 -15.35 -15.38
CA THR A 67 -10.93 -16.52 -14.50
C THR A 67 -12.29 -16.54 -13.84
N ILE A 68 -13.05 -17.59 -14.10
CA ILE A 68 -14.33 -17.84 -13.44
C ILE A 68 -14.11 -17.93 -11.94
N ASN A 69 -14.96 -17.24 -11.20
CA ASN A 69 -14.94 -17.24 -9.76
C ASN A 69 -16.20 -17.94 -9.20
N PRO A 70 -16.08 -19.20 -8.75
CA PRO A 70 -17.19 -19.94 -8.16
C PRO A 70 -17.80 -19.25 -6.92
N TYR A 71 -17.05 -18.38 -6.23
CA TYR A 71 -17.54 -17.64 -5.06
C TYR A 71 -18.54 -16.55 -5.43
N LEU A 72 -18.48 -16.06 -6.67
CA LEU A 72 -19.44 -15.08 -7.21
C LEU A 72 -20.66 -15.75 -7.87
N GLY A 73 -20.74 -17.08 -7.86
CA GLY A 73 -21.80 -17.83 -8.53
C GLY A 73 -21.72 -17.76 -10.06
N GLU A 74 -20.53 -17.50 -10.59
CA GLU A 74 -20.29 -17.41 -12.04
C GLU A 74 -20.44 -18.78 -12.70
N VAL A 75 -21.01 -18.76 -13.90
CA VAL A 75 -21.22 -19.95 -14.73
C VAL A 75 -20.17 -19.96 -15.84
N GLU A 76 -19.69 -21.14 -16.19
CA GLU A 76 -18.73 -21.33 -17.27
C GLU A 76 -19.27 -20.77 -18.59
N VAL A 77 -18.59 -19.74 -19.12
CA VAL A 77 -18.83 -19.20 -20.46
C VAL A 77 -17.63 -19.60 -21.30
N ASP A 78 -17.85 -20.10 -22.52
CA ASP A 78 -16.78 -20.41 -23.49
C ASP A 78 -16.02 -19.12 -23.84
N VAL A 79 -14.98 -18.80 -23.06
CA VAL A 79 -14.05 -17.71 -23.34
C VAL A 79 -12.85 -18.29 -24.10
N PRO A 80 -12.44 -17.71 -25.24
CA PRO A 80 -11.28 -18.20 -25.99
C PRO A 80 -10.03 -18.22 -25.11
N HIS A 81 -9.34 -19.35 -25.12
CA HIS A 81 -8.11 -19.58 -24.37
C HIS A 81 -6.96 -18.78 -24.99
N ILE A 82 -6.70 -17.59 -24.44
CA ILE A 82 -5.52 -16.78 -24.75
C ILE A 82 -4.40 -17.25 -23.81
N PRO A 83 -3.14 -17.41 -24.27
CA PRO A 83 -2.03 -17.76 -23.40
C PRO A 83 -1.92 -16.73 -22.27
N GLU A 84 -2.13 -17.19 -21.04
CA GLU A 84 -2.08 -16.34 -19.85
C GLU A 84 -0.62 -16.09 -19.47
N GLU A 85 -0.27 -14.84 -19.16
CA GLU A 85 0.99 -14.58 -18.48
C GLU A 85 0.92 -15.15 -17.06
N ASN A 86 1.97 -15.88 -16.68
CA ASN A 86 2.02 -16.49 -15.37
C ASN A 86 2.36 -15.41 -14.32
N THR A 87 1.34 -14.82 -13.71
CA THR A 87 1.50 -13.78 -12.68
C THR A 87 2.35 -14.22 -11.49
N ASN A 88 2.40 -15.52 -11.17
CA ASN A 88 3.31 -16.07 -10.17
C ASN A 88 4.78 -16.00 -10.61
N GLU A 89 5.07 -16.22 -11.89
CA GLU A 89 6.42 -16.05 -12.44
C GLU A 89 6.81 -14.56 -12.50
N MET A 90 5.89 -13.68 -12.86
CA MET A 90 6.11 -12.23 -12.81
C MET A 90 6.48 -11.79 -11.39
N PHE A 91 5.70 -12.22 -10.38
CA PHE A 91 5.99 -11.88 -8.99
C PHE A 91 7.30 -12.48 -8.49
N ARG A 92 7.63 -13.73 -8.87
CA ARG A 92 8.94 -14.34 -8.57
C ARG A 92 10.07 -13.53 -9.19
N SER A 93 9.92 -13.08 -10.44
CA SER A 93 10.92 -12.22 -11.09
C SER A 93 11.11 -10.90 -10.35
N ILE A 94 10.02 -10.30 -9.84
CA ILE A 94 10.07 -9.10 -8.99
C ILE A 94 10.85 -9.38 -7.71
N LEU A 95 10.53 -10.46 -6.99
CA LEU A 95 11.24 -10.86 -5.77
C LEU A 95 12.72 -11.09 -6.03
N THR A 96 13.07 -11.85 -7.08
CA THR A 96 14.47 -12.09 -7.44
C THR A 96 15.22 -10.78 -7.68
N PHE A 97 14.63 -9.84 -8.43
CA PHE A 97 15.26 -8.56 -8.70
C PHE A 97 15.44 -7.72 -7.43
N ILE A 98 14.46 -7.68 -6.53
CA ILE A 98 14.60 -7.00 -5.23
C ILE A 98 15.71 -7.66 -4.41
N GLY A 99 15.72 -8.99 -4.32
CA GLY A 99 16.73 -9.78 -3.61
C GLY A 99 18.16 -9.50 -4.08
N GLU A 100 18.37 -9.39 -5.39
CA GLU A 100 19.66 -9.05 -6.01
C GLU A 100 20.10 -7.60 -5.73
N ASN A 101 19.17 -6.71 -5.36
CA ASN A 101 19.40 -5.28 -5.22
C ASN A 101 19.05 -4.73 -3.82
N LEU A 102 18.97 -5.59 -2.79
CA LEU A 102 18.61 -5.21 -1.41
C LEU A 102 19.54 -4.14 -0.81
N THR A 103 20.78 -3.99 -1.29
CA THR A 103 21.69 -2.94 -0.83
C THR A 103 21.20 -1.53 -1.10
N TYR A 104 20.23 -1.37 -2.00
CA TYR A 104 19.61 -0.10 -2.37
C TYR A 104 18.22 0.11 -1.76
N ALA A 105 17.66 -0.91 -1.12
CA ALA A 105 16.35 -0.88 -0.48
C ALA A 105 16.44 -0.24 0.91
N ASP A 106 15.35 0.36 1.37
CA ASP A 106 15.24 0.77 2.76
C ASP A 106 14.85 -0.41 3.67
N GLN A 107 14.88 -0.18 4.98
CA GLN A 107 14.57 -1.21 5.98
C GLN A 107 13.14 -1.77 5.85
N ASN A 108 12.18 -0.91 5.49
CA ASN A 108 10.78 -1.31 5.35
C ASN A 108 10.63 -2.27 4.17
N LEU A 109 11.15 -1.91 2.99
CA LEU A 109 11.12 -2.78 1.82
C LEU A 109 11.88 -4.09 2.04
N MET A 110 13.03 -4.06 2.72
CA MET A 110 13.77 -5.27 3.10
C MET A 110 12.91 -6.21 3.94
N MET A 111 12.19 -5.69 4.94
CA MET A 111 11.31 -6.48 5.80
C MET A 111 10.14 -7.08 5.01
N LYS A 112 9.45 -6.28 4.18
CA LYS A 112 8.34 -6.78 3.36
C LYS A 112 8.81 -7.83 2.35
N TYR A 113 10.02 -7.68 1.80
CA TYR A 113 10.65 -8.69 0.93
C TYR A 113 10.87 -10.01 1.68
N GLU A 114 11.45 -9.97 2.89
CA GLU A 114 11.71 -11.18 3.69
C GLU A 114 10.42 -11.91 4.09
N ILE A 115 9.33 -11.17 4.30
CA ILE A 115 7.99 -11.74 4.49
C ILE A 115 7.56 -12.38 3.17
N ALA A 116 7.48 -11.62 2.07
CA ALA A 116 6.98 -12.10 0.78
C ALA A 116 7.74 -13.31 0.22
N ASN A 117 9.06 -13.39 0.41
CA ASN A 117 9.90 -14.50 -0.03
C ASN A 117 9.57 -15.83 0.68
N LYS A 118 8.87 -15.80 1.81
CA LYS A 118 8.44 -16.99 2.56
C LYS A 118 7.05 -17.48 2.18
N PHE A 119 6.28 -16.70 1.42
CA PHE A 119 4.89 -17.03 1.07
C PHE A 119 4.78 -17.63 -0.34
N GLY A 120 3.70 -18.40 -0.52
CA GLY A 120 3.51 -19.24 -1.68
C GLY A 120 2.94 -18.54 -2.93
N GLU A 121 2.43 -19.36 -3.84
CA GLU A 121 1.74 -18.88 -5.03
C GLU A 121 0.41 -18.18 -4.67
N PHE A 122 -0.04 -17.26 -5.52
CA PHE A 122 -1.39 -16.71 -5.48
C PHE A 122 -2.11 -17.23 -6.71
N ASN A 123 -3.21 -17.94 -6.47
CA ASN A 123 -4.01 -18.53 -7.51
C ASN A 123 -5.46 -18.06 -7.36
N TYR A 124 -5.79 -16.99 -8.08
CA TYR A 124 -7.15 -16.46 -8.13
C TYR A 124 -8.15 -17.56 -8.58
N GLY A 125 -9.34 -17.58 -7.98
CA GLY A 125 -10.41 -18.52 -8.35
C GLY A 125 -10.22 -19.98 -7.94
N GLN A 126 -9.15 -20.34 -7.20
CA GLN A 126 -8.94 -21.72 -6.73
C GLN A 126 -9.81 -22.12 -5.52
N ASP A 127 -9.83 -23.43 -5.26
CA ASP A 127 -10.76 -24.17 -4.42
C ASP A 127 -10.83 -23.68 -2.94
N LYS A 128 -11.98 -23.93 -2.28
CA LYS A 128 -12.33 -23.40 -0.93
C LYS A 128 -11.32 -23.69 0.17
N SER A 129 -10.62 -24.81 0.06
CA SER A 129 -9.59 -25.22 1.01
C SER A 129 -8.39 -24.28 1.04
N SER A 130 -8.22 -23.43 0.02
CA SER A 130 -7.10 -22.49 -0.12
C SER A 130 -7.43 -21.04 0.24
N LEU A 131 -8.68 -20.69 0.59
CA LEU A 131 -9.11 -19.29 0.72
C LEU A 131 -8.24 -18.45 1.67
N VAL A 132 -7.92 -19.00 2.86
CA VAL A 132 -7.07 -18.30 3.83
C VAL A 132 -5.66 -18.11 3.28
N SER A 133 -5.06 -19.15 2.69
CA SER A 133 -3.75 -19.04 2.05
C SER A 133 -3.75 -18.08 0.87
N THR A 134 -4.85 -18.00 0.12
CA THR A 134 -5.04 -17.10 -1.02
C THR A 134 -5.13 -15.65 -0.56
N ILE A 135 -5.91 -15.35 0.48
CA ILE A 135 -5.99 -14.02 1.09
C ILE A 135 -4.63 -13.58 1.61
N SER A 136 -3.95 -14.43 2.40
CA SER A 136 -2.63 -14.09 2.95
C SER A 136 -1.58 -13.90 1.87
N SER A 137 -1.53 -14.80 0.88
CA SER A 137 -0.61 -14.70 -0.26
C SER A 137 -0.84 -13.40 -1.03
N PHE A 138 -2.08 -13.11 -1.41
CA PHE A 138 -2.43 -11.89 -2.12
C PHE A 138 -2.10 -10.63 -1.32
N GLY A 139 -2.51 -10.58 -0.05
CA GLY A 139 -2.27 -9.44 0.82
C GLY A 139 -0.79 -9.07 0.92
N ILE A 140 0.07 -10.07 1.10
CA ILE A 140 1.53 -9.87 1.21
C ILE A 140 2.14 -9.38 -0.11
N ARG A 141 1.64 -9.87 -1.26
CA ARG A 141 2.09 -9.38 -2.57
C ARG A 141 1.71 -7.92 -2.77
N ILE A 142 0.45 -7.58 -2.47
CA ILE A 142 -0.06 -6.21 -2.54
C ILE A 142 0.72 -5.29 -1.60
N GLU A 143 1.04 -5.76 -0.40
CA GLU A 143 1.80 -5.03 0.60
C GLU A 143 3.22 -4.70 0.12
N LEU A 144 3.93 -5.69 -0.44
CA LEU A 144 5.25 -5.48 -1.04
C LEU A 144 5.18 -4.47 -2.19
N CYS A 145 4.24 -4.65 -3.11
CA CYS A 145 4.05 -3.74 -4.25
C CYS A 145 3.74 -2.31 -3.78
N SER A 146 2.88 -2.16 -2.77
CA SER A 146 2.50 -0.86 -2.21
C SER A 146 3.69 -0.17 -1.54
N ALA A 147 4.48 -0.89 -0.75
CA ALA A 147 5.69 -0.37 -0.11
C ALA A 147 6.69 0.12 -1.17
N PHE A 148 6.95 -0.72 -2.18
CA PHE A 148 7.86 -0.37 -3.26
C PHE A 148 7.43 0.88 -4.03
N VAL A 149 6.15 0.97 -4.41
CA VAL A 149 5.64 2.11 -5.19
C VAL A 149 5.61 3.39 -4.35
N SER A 150 5.30 3.30 -3.06
CA SER A 150 5.40 4.41 -2.11
C SER A 150 6.81 5.00 -2.08
N GLU A 151 7.81 4.15 -1.88
CA GLU A 151 9.22 4.56 -1.86
C GLU A 151 9.68 5.13 -3.20
N TYR A 152 9.26 4.51 -4.32
CA TYR A 152 9.50 5.05 -5.66
C TYR A 152 8.97 6.49 -5.79
N LEU A 153 7.72 6.74 -5.37
CA LEU A 153 7.09 8.06 -5.44
C LEU A 153 7.80 9.06 -4.51
N LEU A 154 8.17 8.65 -3.30
CA LEU A 154 8.91 9.48 -2.34
C LEU A 154 10.28 9.90 -2.88
N ILE A 155 11.06 8.95 -3.40
CA ILE A 155 12.38 9.23 -3.98
C ILE A 155 12.26 10.21 -5.15
N ASN A 156 11.30 9.97 -6.06
CA ASN A 156 11.10 10.86 -7.20
C ASN A 156 10.55 12.25 -6.81
N LYS A 157 9.80 12.36 -5.71
CA LYS A 157 9.37 13.63 -5.13
C LYS A 157 10.56 14.42 -4.59
N GLU A 158 11.49 13.75 -3.89
CA GLU A 158 12.73 14.37 -3.39
C GLU A 158 13.65 14.81 -4.53
N LEU A 159 13.82 13.97 -5.56
CA LEU A 159 14.72 14.23 -6.70
C LEU A 159 14.08 15.09 -7.81
N LYS A 160 12.76 15.28 -7.79
CA LYS A 160 11.97 16.02 -8.80
C LYS A 160 12.11 15.48 -10.23
N THR A 161 12.12 14.16 -10.37
CA THR A 161 12.44 13.44 -11.61
C THR A 161 11.21 13.00 -12.41
N LEU A 162 10.04 12.85 -11.78
CA LEU A 162 8.82 12.38 -12.46
C LEU A 162 8.06 13.50 -13.15
N SER A 163 7.71 13.26 -14.42
CA SER A 163 6.70 14.05 -15.13
C SER A 163 5.32 13.87 -14.51
N LYS A 164 4.44 14.87 -14.65
CA LYS A 164 3.07 14.80 -14.13
C LYS A 164 2.30 13.59 -14.65
N ARG A 165 2.39 13.31 -15.96
CA ARG A 165 1.68 12.19 -16.59
C ARG A 165 2.10 10.84 -16.00
N VAL A 166 3.41 10.59 -15.91
CA VAL A 166 3.93 9.34 -15.35
C VAL A 166 3.57 9.22 -13.87
N ARG A 167 3.64 10.32 -13.12
CA ARG A 167 3.21 10.33 -11.73
C ARG A 167 1.74 9.96 -11.58
N ASP A 168 0.85 10.58 -12.36
CA ASP A 168 -0.60 10.33 -12.30
C ASP A 168 -0.93 8.85 -12.56
N GLU A 169 -0.21 8.20 -13.47
CA GLU A 169 -0.34 6.77 -13.78
C GLU A 169 0.09 5.88 -12.61
N ILE A 170 1.27 6.15 -12.05
CA ILE A 170 1.82 5.39 -10.92
C ILE A 170 0.96 5.59 -9.66
N GLU A 171 0.54 6.83 -9.37
CA GLU A 171 -0.35 7.15 -8.25
C GLU A 171 -1.69 6.43 -8.36
N SER A 172 -2.22 6.21 -9.56
CA SER A 172 -3.50 5.52 -9.75
C SER A 172 -3.43 4.06 -9.32
N LEU A 173 -2.37 3.34 -9.74
CA LEU A 173 -2.17 1.94 -9.35
C LEU A 173 -1.71 1.80 -7.91
N TYR A 174 -0.96 2.78 -7.38
CA TYR A 174 -0.65 2.85 -5.97
C TYR A 174 -1.90 3.03 -5.11
N PHE A 175 -2.78 3.96 -5.49
CA PHE A 175 -4.04 4.16 -4.79
C PHE A 175 -4.89 2.87 -4.79
N PHE A 176 -4.97 2.20 -5.94
CA PHE A 176 -5.63 0.90 -6.04
C PHE A 176 -5.06 -0.11 -5.04
N SER A 177 -3.73 -0.24 -4.94
CA SER A 177 -3.11 -1.19 -4.02
C SER A 177 -3.38 -0.84 -2.55
N LEU A 178 -3.43 0.45 -2.20
CA LEU A 178 -3.83 0.91 -0.86
C LEU A 178 -5.31 0.57 -0.55
N VAL A 179 -6.22 0.78 -1.50
CA VAL A 179 -7.64 0.40 -1.32
C VAL A 179 -7.76 -1.10 -1.05
N VAL A 180 -7.03 -1.93 -1.79
CA VAL A 180 -6.99 -3.38 -1.54
C VAL A 180 -6.47 -3.70 -0.14
N LYS A 181 -5.35 -3.07 0.30
CA LYS A 181 -4.85 -3.24 1.67
C LYS A 181 -5.93 -2.91 2.71
N ILE A 182 -6.58 -1.75 2.57
CA ILE A 182 -7.62 -1.29 3.49
C ILE A 182 -8.80 -2.27 3.55
N LEU A 183 -9.24 -2.81 2.40
CA LEU A 183 -10.32 -3.80 2.37
C LEU A 183 -9.92 -5.12 3.05
N ILE A 184 -8.65 -5.52 2.98
CA ILE A 184 -8.12 -6.69 3.72
C ILE A 184 -8.12 -6.41 5.23
N GLU A 185 -7.69 -5.22 5.65
CA GLU A 185 -7.68 -4.78 7.05
C GLU A 185 -9.09 -4.76 7.64
N LEU A 186 -10.07 -4.25 6.88
CA LEU A 186 -11.50 -4.28 7.21
C LEU A 186 -12.13 -5.68 7.09
N ARG A 187 -11.36 -6.72 6.74
CA ARG A 187 -11.82 -8.11 6.58
C ARG A 187 -12.94 -8.31 5.56
N VAL A 188 -13.09 -7.38 4.62
CA VAL A 188 -14.08 -7.47 3.53
C VAL A 188 -13.45 -8.16 2.33
N HIS A 189 -12.97 -9.39 2.53
CA HIS A 189 -12.11 -10.10 1.58
C HIS A 189 -12.71 -10.29 0.19
N THR A 190 -14.03 -10.48 0.09
CA THR A 190 -14.72 -10.56 -1.21
C THR A 190 -14.59 -9.25 -1.99
N LEU A 191 -14.71 -8.09 -1.34
CA LEU A 191 -14.40 -6.82 -1.99
C LEU A 191 -12.91 -6.69 -2.30
N ALA A 192 -12.06 -7.07 -1.34
CA ALA A 192 -10.62 -6.91 -1.46
C ALA A 192 -9.98 -7.70 -2.60
N ILE A 193 -10.49 -8.89 -2.90
CA ILE A 193 -9.90 -9.80 -3.90
C ILE A 193 -10.77 -9.86 -5.14
N ASP A 194 -12.07 -10.08 -5.00
CA ASP A 194 -12.91 -10.38 -6.16
C ASP A 194 -13.34 -9.10 -6.88
N TYR A 195 -13.99 -8.19 -6.15
CA TYR A 195 -14.53 -6.98 -6.77
C TYR A 195 -13.47 -5.94 -7.07
N SER A 196 -12.44 -5.79 -6.24
CA SER A 196 -11.38 -4.81 -6.49
C SER A 196 -10.60 -5.13 -7.76
N LEU A 197 -10.18 -6.38 -7.96
CA LEU A 197 -9.40 -6.80 -9.13
C LEU A 197 -10.22 -6.62 -10.41
N ARG A 198 -11.50 -7.00 -10.39
CA ARG A 198 -12.40 -6.92 -11.54
C ARG A 198 -12.86 -5.50 -11.86
N HIS A 199 -12.88 -4.62 -10.86
CA HIS A 199 -13.36 -3.25 -11.01
C HIS A 199 -12.27 -2.22 -10.69
N LYS A 200 -11.00 -2.58 -10.96
CA LYS A 200 -9.81 -1.72 -10.82
C LYS A 200 -10.02 -0.38 -11.51
N ASP A 201 -10.56 -0.39 -12.73
CA ASP A 201 -10.75 0.83 -13.52
C ASP A 201 -11.79 1.77 -12.89
N THR A 202 -12.83 1.22 -12.26
CA THR A 202 -13.84 1.98 -11.52
C THR A 202 -13.23 2.64 -10.27
N ILE A 203 -12.37 1.92 -9.53
CA ILE A 203 -11.61 2.48 -8.39
C ILE A 203 -10.70 3.63 -8.86
N ILE A 204 -9.96 3.41 -9.96
CA ILE A 204 -9.07 4.43 -10.54
C ILE A 204 -9.87 5.65 -11.04
N ALA A 205 -11.06 5.43 -11.60
CA ALA A 205 -11.95 6.52 -12.02
C ALA A 205 -12.43 7.33 -10.82
N GLY A 206 -12.83 6.67 -9.72
CA GLY A 206 -13.18 7.32 -8.46
C GLY A 206 -12.03 8.17 -7.90
N PHE A 207 -10.82 7.62 -7.87
CA PHE A 207 -9.60 8.34 -7.47
C PHE A 207 -9.36 9.61 -8.31
N LYS A 208 -9.58 9.54 -9.63
CA LYS A 208 -9.41 10.70 -10.52
C LYS A 208 -10.38 11.84 -10.21
N ILE A 209 -11.57 11.56 -9.65
CA ILE A 209 -12.49 12.60 -9.16
C ILE A 209 -11.90 13.27 -7.92
N LYS A 210 -11.51 12.49 -6.92
CA LYS A 210 -11.07 13.00 -5.62
C LYS A 210 -9.67 12.51 -5.28
N LYS A 211 -8.67 13.17 -5.87
CA LYS A 211 -7.24 12.88 -5.63
C LYS A 211 -6.80 13.00 -4.16
N GLY A 212 -7.56 13.73 -3.32
CA GLY A 212 -7.30 13.87 -1.88
C GLY A 212 -7.31 12.53 -1.15
N LEU A 213 -8.09 11.56 -1.64
CA LEU A 213 -8.22 10.21 -1.09
C LEU A 213 -6.88 9.47 -0.97
N LEU A 214 -5.88 9.79 -1.81
CA LEU A 214 -4.57 9.14 -1.73
C LEU A 214 -3.87 9.43 -0.40
N ASN A 215 -3.86 10.68 0.06
CA ASN A 215 -3.20 11.03 1.32
C ASN A 215 -3.91 10.39 2.52
N GLU A 216 -5.24 10.27 2.45
CA GLU A 216 -6.05 9.64 3.49
C GLU A 216 -5.76 8.14 3.54
N ALA A 217 -5.74 7.47 2.39
CA ALA A 217 -5.40 6.04 2.28
C ALA A 217 -3.98 5.76 2.77
N GLU A 218 -2.99 6.59 2.40
CA GLU A 218 -1.62 6.48 2.92
C GLU A 218 -1.58 6.61 4.46
N THR A 219 -2.37 7.52 5.02
CA THR A 219 -2.41 7.78 6.47
C THR A 219 -3.00 6.59 7.21
N ILE A 220 -4.11 6.03 6.70
CA ILE A 220 -4.74 4.82 7.24
C ILE A 220 -3.76 3.66 7.21
N CYS A 221 -3.15 3.35 6.06
CA CYS A 221 -2.20 2.24 5.97
C CYS A 221 -0.97 2.43 6.88
N LYS A 222 -0.43 3.66 7.00
CA LYS A 222 0.70 3.93 7.92
C LYS A 222 0.31 3.72 9.38
N ARG A 223 -0.91 4.12 9.77
CA ARG A 223 -1.43 3.88 11.13
C ARG A 223 -1.63 2.39 11.39
N SER A 224 -2.17 1.66 10.41
CA SER A 224 -2.30 0.20 10.46
C SER A 224 -0.95 -0.49 10.67
N ASP A 225 0.04 -0.18 9.81
CA ASP A 225 1.40 -0.74 9.91
C ASP A 225 2.01 -0.45 11.31
N ASN A 226 1.84 0.77 11.84
CA ASN A 226 2.33 1.14 13.17
C ASN A 226 1.66 0.35 14.32
N ILE A 227 0.36 0.07 14.23
CA ILE A 227 -0.36 -0.70 15.26
C ILE A 227 0.13 -2.16 15.25
N ILE A 228 0.35 -2.72 14.06
CA ILE A 228 0.84 -4.09 13.88
C ILE A 228 2.28 -4.23 14.40
N ASP A 229 3.13 -3.23 14.15
CA ASP A 229 4.54 -3.27 14.57
C ASP A 229 4.73 -2.99 16.07
N ASN A 230 3.79 -2.29 16.73
CA ASN A 230 3.87 -1.91 18.14
C ASN A 230 2.83 -2.61 19.03
N LEU A 231 2.79 -3.95 18.98
CA LEU A 231 1.84 -4.77 19.76
C LEU A 231 1.88 -4.52 21.28
N GLU A 232 2.99 -4.02 21.82
CA GLU A 232 3.13 -3.70 23.25
C GLU A 232 2.25 -2.52 23.69
N ASP A 233 1.93 -1.60 22.77
CA ASP A 233 1.13 -0.39 23.00
C ASP A 233 -0.27 -0.48 22.37
N TYR A 234 -0.79 -1.69 22.12
CA TYR A 234 -2.08 -1.88 21.46
C TYR A 234 -3.22 -1.16 22.21
N SER A 235 -3.73 -0.10 21.59
CA SER A 235 -4.92 0.62 22.04
C SER A 235 -6.13 0.17 21.23
N ARG A 236 -7.07 -0.50 21.91
CA ARG A 236 -8.36 -0.88 21.30
C ARG A 236 -9.08 0.33 20.70
N LEU A 237 -9.01 1.49 21.37
CA LEU A 237 -9.61 2.72 20.88
C LEU A 237 -8.98 3.18 19.55
N GLU A 238 -7.66 3.14 19.45
CA GLU A 238 -6.96 3.53 18.21
C GLU A 238 -7.27 2.57 17.05
N SER A 239 -7.46 1.28 17.35
CA SER A 239 -7.90 0.28 16.37
C SER A 239 -9.33 0.56 15.88
N GLU A 240 -10.27 0.86 16.79
CA GLU A 240 -11.66 1.18 16.43
C GLU A 240 -11.76 2.51 15.63
N GLU A 241 -10.95 3.52 15.98
CA GLU A 241 -10.85 4.76 15.21
C GLU A 241 -10.28 4.53 13.82
N LEU A 242 -9.24 3.68 13.70
CA LEU A 242 -8.65 3.33 12.42
C LEU A 242 -9.65 2.61 11.51
N GLU A 243 -10.41 1.65 12.04
CA GLU A 243 -11.47 0.95 11.30
C GLU A 243 -12.56 1.92 10.82
N ALA A 244 -12.95 2.90 11.66
CA ALA A 244 -13.93 3.91 11.28
C ALA A 244 -13.42 4.83 10.15
N ASP A 245 -12.17 5.27 10.22
CA ASP A 245 -11.54 6.10 9.18
C ASP A 245 -11.37 5.32 7.87
N ALA A 246 -10.98 4.06 7.96
CA ALA A 246 -10.89 3.14 6.82
C ALA A 246 -12.25 2.97 6.14
N LEU A 247 -13.32 2.71 6.90
CA LEU A 247 -14.66 2.57 6.36
C LEU A 247 -15.15 3.89 5.72
N HIS A 248 -14.87 5.04 6.36
CA HIS A 248 -15.24 6.34 5.83
C HIS A 248 -14.58 6.59 4.46
N LEU A 249 -13.29 6.29 4.33
CA LEU A 249 -12.57 6.41 3.05
C LEU A 249 -13.19 5.52 1.97
N ILE A 250 -13.54 4.27 2.30
CA ILE A 250 -14.15 3.35 1.33
C ILE A 250 -15.52 3.85 0.89
N LEU A 251 -16.35 4.36 1.81
CA LEU A 251 -17.66 4.92 1.47
C LEU A 251 -17.53 6.16 0.57
N GLU A 252 -16.55 7.03 0.85
CA GLU A 252 -16.29 8.20 0.02
C GLU A 252 -15.79 7.82 -1.39
N LEU A 253 -14.95 6.79 -1.49
CA LEU A 253 -14.57 6.22 -2.78
C LEU A 253 -15.79 5.68 -3.53
N VAL A 254 -16.68 4.98 -2.84
CA VAL A 254 -17.92 4.43 -3.43
C VAL A 254 -18.84 5.54 -3.95
N ASP A 255 -18.98 6.66 -3.24
CA ASP A 255 -19.71 7.84 -3.74
C ASP A 255 -19.09 8.38 -5.02
N CYS A 256 -17.75 8.38 -5.13
CA CYS A 256 -17.06 8.76 -6.36
C CYS A 256 -17.29 7.73 -7.49
N MET A 257 -17.34 6.44 -7.17
CA MET A 257 -17.63 5.36 -8.14
C MET A 257 -19.06 5.45 -8.67
N GLU A 258 -20.03 5.84 -7.84
CA GLU A 258 -21.44 5.97 -8.22
C GLU A 258 -21.65 6.93 -9.40
N MET A 259 -20.81 7.95 -9.51
CA MET A 259 -20.85 8.91 -10.62
C MET A 259 -20.56 8.29 -12.00
N PHE A 260 -19.88 7.14 -12.06
CA PHE A 260 -19.50 6.48 -13.30
C PHE A 260 -20.20 5.14 -13.48
N GLU A 261 -20.20 4.31 -12.45
CA GLU A 261 -20.70 2.94 -12.48
C GLU A 261 -21.60 2.67 -11.26
N PRO A 262 -22.82 3.24 -11.26
CA PRO A 262 -23.72 3.18 -10.11
C PRO A 262 -24.07 1.75 -9.69
N GLU A 263 -24.10 0.81 -10.63
CA GLU A 263 -24.38 -0.60 -10.31
C GLU A 263 -23.22 -1.25 -9.53
N ILE A 264 -21.97 -0.91 -9.84
CA ILE A 264 -20.80 -1.38 -9.08
C ILE A 264 -20.78 -0.73 -7.70
N ALA A 265 -21.05 0.58 -7.61
CA ALA A 265 -21.11 1.29 -6.33
C ALA A 265 -22.18 0.68 -5.40
N LYS A 266 -23.38 0.42 -5.91
CA LYS A 266 -24.45 -0.27 -5.14
C LYS A 266 -24.03 -1.65 -4.67
N LEU A 267 -23.33 -2.40 -5.50
CA LEU A 267 -22.83 -3.74 -5.16
C LEU A 267 -21.80 -3.67 -4.03
N TRP A 268 -20.87 -2.71 -4.08
CA TRP A 268 -19.92 -2.45 -3.01
C TRP A 268 -20.62 -2.08 -1.70
N LEU A 269 -21.61 -1.17 -1.74
CA LEU A 269 -22.41 -0.81 -0.56
C LEU A 269 -23.14 -2.03 0.02
N LEU A 270 -23.71 -2.88 -0.84
CA LEU A 270 -24.38 -4.09 -0.40
C LEU A 270 -23.41 -5.01 0.35
N GLN A 271 -22.23 -5.27 -0.21
CA GLN A 271 -21.22 -6.13 0.42
C GLN A 271 -20.68 -5.55 1.73
N LEU A 272 -20.47 -4.24 1.82
CA LEU A 272 -20.07 -3.56 3.06
C LEU A 272 -21.14 -3.69 4.15
N ASN A 273 -22.41 -3.48 3.81
CA ASN A 273 -23.51 -3.62 4.76
C ASN A 273 -23.69 -5.07 5.21
N GLU A 274 -23.65 -6.03 4.28
CA GLU A 274 -23.73 -7.46 4.61
C GLU A 274 -22.60 -7.91 5.55
N HIS A 275 -21.39 -7.37 5.37
CA HIS A 275 -20.27 -7.66 6.27
C HIS A 275 -20.53 -7.10 7.67
N ARG A 276 -20.93 -5.83 7.78
CA ARG A 276 -21.23 -5.19 9.06
C ARG A 276 -22.34 -5.91 9.83
N ASP A 277 -23.41 -6.31 9.13
CA ASP A 277 -24.53 -7.04 9.74
C ASP A 277 -24.08 -8.41 10.28
N LYS A 278 -23.17 -9.10 9.57
CA LYS A 278 -22.58 -10.37 10.04
C LYS A 278 -21.72 -10.19 11.29
N GLU A 279 -20.89 -9.15 11.35
CA GLU A 279 -20.06 -8.86 12.54
C GLU A 279 -20.91 -8.49 13.76
N GLU A 280 -21.96 -7.69 13.56
CA GLU A 280 -22.89 -7.34 14.63
C GLU A 280 -23.60 -8.59 15.16
N GLN A 281 -24.04 -9.49 14.28
CA GLN A 281 -24.68 -10.74 14.66
C GLN A 281 -23.71 -11.67 15.41
N GLN A 282 -22.46 -11.81 14.96
CA GLN A 282 -21.44 -12.60 15.67
C GLN A 282 -21.18 -12.06 17.08
N THR A 283 -21.10 -10.74 17.22
CA THR A 283 -20.94 -10.09 18.53
C THR A 283 -22.10 -10.39 19.46
N LYS A 284 -23.35 -10.28 18.96
CA LYS A 284 -24.55 -10.63 19.73
C LYS A 284 -24.54 -12.10 20.17
N ASP A 285 -24.14 -13.01 19.29
CA ASP A 285 -24.08 -14.44 19.60
C ASP A 285 -23.01 -14.77 20.65
N ILE A 286 -21.86 -14.09 20.62
CA ILE A 286 -20.80 -14.22 21.64
C ILE A 286 -21.31 -13.74 23.00
N ILE A 287 -21.92 -12.55 23.06
CA ILE A 287 -22.47 -11.99 24.30
C ILE A 287 -23.53 -12.94 24.89
N LYS A 288 -24.40 -13.50 24.04
CA LYS A 288 -25.42 -14.46 24.45
C LYS A 288 -24.80 -15.73 25.06
N LYS A 289 -23.78 -16.31 24.39
CA LYS A 289 -23.06 -17.49 24.91
C LYS A 289 -22.37 -17.21 26.25
N PHE A 290 -21.79 -16.03 26.43
CA PHE A 290 -21.21 -15.63 27.72
C PHE A 290 -22.27 -15.45 28.81
N ALA A 291 -23.45 -14.92 28.47
CA ALA A 291 -24.55 -14.80 29.42
C ALA A 291 -25.14 -16.16 29.83
N GLU A 292 -25.17 -17.13 28.91
CA GLU A 292 -25.62 -18.51 29.18
C GLU A 292 -24.59 -19.32 30.00
N TYR A 293 -23.29 -19.03 29.88
CA TYR A 293 -22.24 -19.71 30.65
C TYR A 293 -22.11 -19.21 32.10
N ASN A 294 -22.60 -18.00 32.38
CA ASN A 294 -22.52 -17.36 33.70
C ASN A 294 -23.82 -17.46 34.53
N ASN A 295 -24.81 -18.24 34.05
CA ASN A 295 -26.06 -18.58 34.76
C ASN A 295 -26.14 -20.08 35.01
#